data_AF-A0A959XRY7-F1
#
_entry.id   AF-A0A959XRY7-F1
#
_cell.length_a   1.000
_cell.length_b   1.000
_cell.length_c   1.000
_cell.angle_alpha   90.00
_cell.angle_beta   90.00
_cell.angle_gamma   90.00
#
_symmetry.space_group_name_H-M   'P 1'
#
loop_
_entity.id
_entity.type
_entity.pdbx_description
1 polymer ?
#
loop_
_entity_poly.entity_id
_entity_poly.type
_entity_poly.pdbx_seq_one_letter_code
_entity_poly.pdbx_strand_id
1 'polypeptide(L)'
;MSDEGRFVFAVVVATILLIGMVGLMGLLMVVNTSRRQRYRADLAEAELQRTRAVQLAEREGVEQTLAEVGRELHDNVGQLLTVVQMGLRNMEAERRDDPAATGTMEALEQSIEEVRRLGRSLNQELWQERSIVEALRLEGDRIGRLGRVNVTMHEDGHAAEPNADTKIILFRTVQEVLNNALRHSGATAIGITAWGDPLSIRVTDNGKGFDRGTTKNGGGLLNIINRCELIGYHATLDAQPGKGCSWTLTPHARDKAPDRVGG
;
A
#
# COMPACT_ATOMS: atom_id res chain seq x y z
N MET A 1 22.51 -65.11 -66.29
CA MET A 1 21.80 -63.81 -66.32
C MET A 1 22.23 -63.13 -67.61
N SER A 2 21.31 -62.77 -68.50
CA SER A 2 21.66 -62.00 -69.71
C SER A 2 22.27 -60.65 -69.30
N ASP A 3 23.14 -60.08 -70.12
CA ASP A 3 23.74 -58.76 -69.84
C ASP A 3 22.67 -57.67 -69.65
N GLU A 4 21.54 -57.79 -70.35
CA GLU A 4 20.36 -56.94 -70.16
C GLU A 4 19.78 -57.04 -68.74
N GLY A 5 19.68 -58.24 -68.17
CA GLY A 5 19.16 -58.43 -66.81
C GLY A 5 20.06 -57.82 -65.73
N ARG A 6 21.38 -57.82 -65.95
CA ARG A 6 22.36 -57.14 -65.06
C ARG A 6 22.23 -55.63 -65.13
N PHE A 7 22.06 -55.08 -66.34
CA PHE A 7 21.89 -53.65 -66.55
C PHE A 7 20.60 -53.14 -65.90
N VAL A 8 19.47 -53.82 -66.12
CA VAL A 8 18.17 -53.46 -65.53
C VAL A 8 18.24 -53.49 -64.00
N PHE A 9 18.85 -54.53 -63.42
CA PHE A 9 19.02 -54.61 -61.96
C PHE A 9 19.85 -53.44 -61.39
N ALA A 10 20.96 -53.08 -62.05
CA ALA A 10 21.80 -51.97 -61.62
C ALA A 10 21.05 -50.62 -61.63
N VAL A 11 20.24 -50.37 -62.67
CA VAL A 11 19.41 -49.16 -62.78
C VAL A 11 18.38 -49.09 -61.64
N VAL A 12 17.67 -50.19 -61.38
CA VAL A 12 16.67 -50.25 -60.29
C VAL A 12 17.30 -49.96 -58.93
N VAL A 13 18.45 -50.57 -58.64
CA VAL A 13 19.18 -50.33 -57.38
C VAL A 13 19.61 -48.87 -57.28
N ALA A 14 20.16 -48.28 -58.36
CA ALA A 14 20.56 -46.87 -58.37
C ALA A 14 19.38 -45.93 -58.14
N THR A 15 18.20 -46.21 -58.72
CA THR A 15 16.98 -45.40 -58.50
C THR A 15 16.50 -45.49 -57.06
N ILE A 16 16.50 -46.69 -56.45
CA ILE A 16 16.11 -46.87 -55.05
C ILE A 16 17.07 -46.11 -54.12
N LEU A 17 18.38 -46.20 -54.37
CA LEU A 17 19.38 -45.47 -53.60
C LEU A 17 19.22 -43.95 -53.74
N LEU A 18 18.91 -43.46 -54.95
CA LEU A 18 18.66 -42.04 -55.20
C LEU A 18 17.43 -41.55 -54.41
N ILE A 19 16.32 -42.31 -54.46
CA ILE A 19 15.10 -41.98 -53.70
C ILE A 19 15.39 -41.98 -52.20
N GLY A 20 16.13 -42.99 -51.70
CA GLY A 20 16.54 -43.07 -50.31
C GLY A 20 17.41 -41.88 -49.87
N MET A 21 18.37 -41.47 -50.72
CA MET A 21 19.23 -40.32 -50.46
C MET A 21 18.44 -39.01 -50.41
N VAL A 22 17.50 -38.79 -51.35
CA VAL A 22 16.63 -37.60 -51.36
C VAL A 22 15.72 -37.58 -50.13
N GLY A 23 15.13 -38.73 -49.76
CA GLY A 23 14.30 -38.85 -48.56
C GLY A 23 15.07 -38.57 -47.27
N LEU A 24 16.29 -39.13 -47.14
CA LEU A 24 17.17 -38.87 -46.00
C LEU A 24 17.59 -37.39 -45.92
N MET A 25 17.93 -36.78 -47.07
CA MET A 25 18.28 -35.36 -47.14
C MET A 25 17.10 -34.47 -46.74
N GLY A 26 15.88 -34.79 -47.20
CA GLY A 26 14.65 -34.11 -46.78
C GLY A 26 14.37 -34.23 -45.28
N LEU A 27 14.53 -35.44 -44.71
CA LEU A 27 14.36 -35.68 -43.28
C LEU A 27 15.38 -34.88 -42.44
N LEU A 28 16.66 -34.93 -42.81
CA LEU A 28 17.71 -34.17 -42.12
C LEU A 28 17.47 -32.65 -42.23
N MET A 29 17.00 -32.17 -43.38
CA MET A 29 16.64 -30.77 -43.56
C MET A 29 15.49 -30.36 -42.63
N VAL A 30 14.41 -31.15 -42.55
CA VAL A 30 13.28 -30.90 -41.63
C VAL A 30 13.72 -30.93 -40.16
N VAL A 31 14.53 -31.92 -39.77
CA VAL A 31 15.04 -31.99 -38.38
C VAL A 31 15.92 -30.78 -38.07
N ASN A 32 16.80 -30.37 -38.98
CA ASN A 32 17.70 -29.24 -38.76
C ASN A 32 16.94 -27.90 -38.72
N THR A 33 15.97 -27.68 -39.62
CA THR A 33 15.12 -26.49 -39.56
C THR A 33 14.27 -26.45 -38.30
N SER A 34 13.73 -27.59 -37.87
CA SER A 34 12.98 -27.71 -36.61
C SER A 34 13.86 -27.39 -35.40
N ARG A 35 15.08 -27.93 -35.35
CA ARG A 35 16.05 -27.62 -34.29
C ARG A 35 16.40 -26.14 -34.25
N ARG A 36 16.62 -25.53 -35.43
CA ARG A 36 16.94 -24.11 -35.55
C ARG A 36 15.77 -23.22 -35.15
N GLN A 37 14.54 -23.63 -35.41
CA GLN A 37 13.34 -22.93 -34.95
C GLN A 37 13.20 -22.98 -33.43
N ARG A 38 13.37 -24.17 -32.82
CA ARG A 38 13.34 -24.34 -31.36
C ARG A 38 14.40 -23.47 -30.68
N TYR A 39 15.65 -23.56 -31.15
CA TYR A 39 16.73 -22.75 -30.61
C TYR A 39 16.46 -21.23 -30.72
N ARG A 40 15.88 -20.78 -31.83
CA ARG A 40 15.46 -19.37 -31.98
C ARG A 40 14.31 -18.98 -31.06
N ALA A 41 13.36 -19.88 -30.84
CA ALA A 41 12.25 -19.66 -29.90
C ALA A 41 12.77 -19.56 -28.47
N ASP A 42 13.65 -20.48 -28.05
CA ASP A 42 14.27 -20.49 -26.73
C ASP A 42 15.09 -19.20 -26.49
N LEU A 43 15.86 -18.76 -27.49
CA LEU A 43 16.60 -17.49 -27.42
C LEU A 43 15.66 -16.28 -27.32
N ALA A 44 14.59 -16.23 -28.12
CA ALA A 44 13.63 -15.14 -28.07
C ALA A 44 12.89 -15.09 -26.72
N GLU A 45 12.57 -16.25 -26.15
CA GLU A 45 11.97 -16.35 -24.82
C GLU A 45 12.93 -15.87 -23.73
N ALA A 46 14.20 -16.28 -23.78
CA ALA A 46 15.23 -15.82 -22.85
C ALA A 46 15.47 -14.29 -22.95
N GLU A 47 15.50 -13.72 -24.16
CA GLU A 47 15.58 -12.27 -24.37
C GLU A 47 14.36 -11.52 -23.84
N LEU A 48 13.16 -12.08 -24.03
CA LEU A 48 11.92 -11.50 -23.50
C LEU A 48 11.92 -11.54 -21.97
N GLN A 49 12.33 -12.65 -21.36
CA GLN A 49 12.45 -12.76 -19.91
C GLN A 49 13.48 -11.77 -19.35
N ARG A 50 14.64 -11.64 -19.99
CA ARG A 50 15.67 -10.67 -19.60
C ARG A 50 15.16 -9.24 -19.69
N THR A 51 14.51 -8.87 -20.79
CA THR A 51 13.93 -7.55 -20.99
C THR A 51 12.87 -7.25 -19.92
N ARG A 52 12.00 -8.21 -19.62
CA ARG A 52 11.00 -8.08 -18.54
C ARG A 52 11.65 -7.90 -17.17
N ALA A 53 12.69 -8.67 -16.86
CA ALA A 53 13.40 -8.57 -15.58
C ALA A 53 14.07 -7.19 -15.43
N VAL A 54 14.68 -6.65 -16.49
CA VAL A 54 15.24 -5.30 -16.49
C VAL A 54 14.15 -4.24 -16.30
N GLN A 55 13.03 -4.36 -17.01
CA GLN A 55 11.91 -3.43 -16.86
C GLN A 55 11.29 -3.45 -15.46
N LEU A 56 11.22 -4.63 -14.83
CA LEU A 56 10.75 -4.77 -13.45
C LEU A 56 11.74 -4.12 -12.47
N ALA A 57 13.03 -4.40 -12.61
CA ALA A 57 14.06 -3.80 -11.75
C ALA A 57 14.15 -2.27 -11.91
N GLU A 58 13.97 -1.75 -13.14
CA GLU A 58 13.87 -0.31 -13.38
C GLU A 58 12.65 0.32 -12.72
N ARG A 59 11.48 -0.35 -12.80
CA ARG A 59 10.26 0.10 -12.12
C ARG A 59 10.43 0.10 -10.61
N GLU A 60 10.91 -1.00 -10.03
CA GLU A 60 11.18 -1.11 -8.59
C GLU A 60 12.17 -0.03 -8.12
N GLY A 61 13.23 0.24 -8.88
CA GLY A 61 14.20 1.29 -8.56
C GLY A 61 13.58 2.70 -8.60
N VAL A 62 12.72 2.98 -9.59
CA VAL A 62 11.99 4.25 -9.69
C VAL A 62 10.99 4.40 -8.55
N GLU A 63 10.23 3.36 -8.24
CA GLU A 63 9.26 3.33 -7.14
C GLU A 63 9.96 3.56 -5.78
N GLN A 64 11.08 2.88 -5.54
CA GLN A 64 11.88 3.07 -4.33
C GLN A 64 12.43 4.49 -4.22
N THR A 65 12.90 5.08 -5.32
CA THR A 65 13.38 6.47 -5.37
C THR A 65 12.24 7.45 -5.08
N LEU A 66 11.08 7.27 -5.70
CA LEU A 66 9.90 8.11 -5.47
C LEU A 66 9.40 8.03 -4.03
N ALA A 67 9.51 6.86 -3.41
CA ALA A 67 9.18 6.65 -2.00
C ALA A 67 10.13 7.40 -1.07
N GLU A 68 11.43 7.36 -1.35
CA GLU A 68 12.45 8.08 -0.59
C GLU A 68 12.25 9.60 -0.71
N VAL A 69 11.98 10.09 -1.91
CA VAL A 69 11.62 11.50 -2.17
C VAL A 69 10.34 11.90 -1.43
N GLY A 70 9.30 11.06 -1.47
CA GLY A 70 8.05 11.30 -0.75
C GLY A 70 8.26 11.40 0.77
N ARG A 71 9.20 10.62 1.31
CA ARG A 71 9.60 10.63 2.72
C ARG A 71 10.40 11.91 3.06
N GLU A 72 11.41 12.27 2.28
CA GLU A 72 12.18 13.51 2.48
C GLU A 72 11.31 14.77 2.40
N LEU A 73 10.37 14.82 1.45
CA LEU A 73 9.42 15.92 1.33
C LEU A 73 8.51 16.02 2.57
N HIS A 74 8.00 14.89 3.07
CA HIS A 74 7.17 14.89 4.26
C HIS A 74 7.94 15.27 5.53
N ASP A 75 9.10 14.65 5.74
CA ASP A 75 9.85 14.75 6.98
C ASP A 75 10.64 16.07 7.06
N ASN A 76 11.35 16.46 6.00
CA ASN A 76 12.26 17.61 6.04
C ASN A 76 11.54 18.91 5.65
N VAL A 77 10.89 18.92 4.48
CA VAL A 77 10.24 20.14 3.96
C VAL A 77 8.95 20.43 4.73
N GLY A 78 8.15 19.40 5.03
CA GLY A 78 6.93 19.55 5.82
C GLY A 78 7.16 20.03 7.26
N GLN A 79 8.25 19.60 7.91
CA GLN A 79 8.61 20.08 9.26
C GLN A 79 9.19 21.49 9.24
N LEU A 80 10.10 21.80 8.32
CA LEU A 80 10.68 23.15 8.20
C LEU A 80 9.59 24.20 8.01
N LEU A 81 8.61 23.94 7.13
CA LEU A 81 7.50 24.86 6.92
C LEU A 81 6.60 24.98 8.17
N THR A 82 6.42 23.89 8.93
CA THR A 82 5.69 23.93 10.21
C THR A 82 6.42 24.78 11.26
N VAL A 83 7.76 24.71 11.31
CA VAL A 83 8.59 25.55 12.20
C VAL A 83 8.52 27.02 11.80
N VAL A 84 8.59 27.31 10.50
CA VAL A 84 8.41 28.69 9.97
C VAL A 84 7.02 29.23 10.32
N GLN A 85 5.97 28.40 10.20
CA GLN A 85 4.61 28.76 10.59
C GLN A 85 4.50 29.06 12.09
N MET A 86 5.15 28.26 12.94
CA MET A 86 5.20 28.50 14.39
C MET A 86 5.97 29.78 14.75
N GLY A 87 7.10 30.03 14.08
CA GLY A 87 7.89 31.25 14.27
C GLY A 87 7.12 32.51 13.89
N LEU A 88 6.43 32.47 12.75
CA LEU A 88 5.59 33.58 12.29
C LEU A 88 4.38 33.83 13.22
N ARG A 89 3.71 32.76 13.70
CA ARG A 89 2.62 32.90 14.68
C ARG A 89 3.08 33.50 16.01
N ASN A 90 4.33 33.24 16.41
CA ASN A 90 4.93 33.87 17.59
C ASN A 90 5.28 35.35 17.35
N MET A 91 5.62 35.74 16.12
CA MET A 91 5.87 37.15 15.76
C MET A 91 4.56 37.97 15.59
N GLU A 92 3.45 37.33 15.22
CA GLU A 92 2.11 37.95 15.16
C GLU A 92 1.52 38.30 16.54
N ALA A 93 2.10 37.80 17.64
CA ALA A 93 1.65 38.12 18.99
C ALA A 93 1.75 39.62 19.33
N GLU A 94 2.49 40.43 18.55
CA GLU A 94 2.66 41.87 18.75
C GLU A 94 1.99 42.76 17.67
N ARG A 95 1.44 42.22 16.57
CA ARG A 95 0.88 43.00 15.45
C ARG A 95 -0.36 42.40 14.81
N ARG A 96 -1.45 42.29 15.58
CA ARG A 96 -2.73 41.66 15.19
C ARG A 96 -3.49 42.24 13.97
N ASP A 97 -3.00 43.29 13.30
CA ASP A 97 -3.79 44.07 12.31
C ASP A 97 -3.08 44.32 10.96
N ASP A 98 -2.03 43.58 10.59
CA ASP A 98 -1.38 43.71 9.27
C ASP A 98 -1.91 42.68 8.24
N PRO A 99 -2.65 43.10 7.20
CA PRO A 99 -3.18 42.19 6.16
C PRO A 99 -2.10 41.42 5.38
N ALA A 100 -0.87 41.95 5.30
CA ALA A 100 0.24 41.29 4.63
C ALA A 100 0.79 40.10 5.43
N ALA A 101 0.72 40.16 6.77
CA ALA A 101 1.09 39.05 7.65
C ALA A 101 0.09 37.89 7.51
N THR A 102 -1.21 38.19 7.52
CA THR A 102 -2.29 37.22 7.34
C THR A 102 -2.18 36.48 5.99
N GLY A 103 -1.97 37.22 4.90
CA GLY A 103 -1.82 36.62 3.56
C GLY A 103 -0.58 35.74 3.40
N THR A 104 0.52 36.10 4.09
CA THR A 104 1.76 35.28 4.10
C THR A 104 1.56 33.99 4.89
N MET A 105 0.79 34.03 5.98
CA MET A 105 0.48 32.85 6.78
C MET A 105 -0.44 31.87 6.03
N GLU A 106 -1.44 32.37 5.30
CA GLU A 106 -2.31 31.55 4.45
C GLU A 106 -1.54 30.88 3.29
N ALA A 107 -0.64 31.60 2.63
CA ALA A 107 0.20 31.04 1.56
C ALA A 107 1.15 29.94 2.08
N LEU A 108 1.66 30.10 3.30
CA LEU A 108 2.49 29.10 3.96
C LEU A 108 1.67 27.86 4.33
N GLU A 109 0.45 28.04 4.86
CA GLU A 109 -0.47 26.94 5.17
C GLU A 109 -0.85 26.13 3.92
N GLN A 110 -1.13 26.81 2.81
CA GLN A 110 -1.40 26.17 1.53
C GLN A 110 -0.17 25.40 1.01
N SER A 111 1.03 25.98 1.11
CA SER A 111 2.28 25.34 0.69
C SER A 111 2.59 24.08 1.53
N ILE A 112 2.34 24.13 2.83
CA ILE A 112 2.46 22.98 3.73
C ILE A 112 1.50 21.87 3.31
N GLU A 113 0.25 22.20 3.01
CA GLU A 113 -0.74 21.20 2.62
C GLU A 113 -0.43 20.59 1.24
N GLU A 114 0.09 21.38 0.31
CA GLU A 114 0.53 20.94 -1.01
C GLU A 114 1.68 19.92 -0.92
N VAL A 115 2.71 20.22 -0.12
CA VAL A 115 3.86 19.33 0.14
C VAL A 115 3.40 18.05 0.84
N ARG A 116 2.51 18.17 1.83
CA ARG A 116 1.94 17.00 2.51
C ARG A 116 1.07 16.16 1.56
N ARG A 117 0.32 16.77 0.64
CA ARG A 117 -0.47 16.06 -0.37
C ARG A 117 0.42 15.27 -1.31
N LEU A 118 1.49 15.89 -1.82
CA LEU A 118 2.46 15.24 -2.70
C LEU A 118 3.17 14.08 -1.98
N GLY A 119 3.63 14.29 -0.74
CA GLY A 119 4.23 13.24 0.07
C GLY A 119 3.28 12.08 0.40
N ARG A 120 1.97 12.35 0.59
CA ARG A 120 0.96 11.30 0.80
C ARG A 120 0.67 10.48 -0.46
N SER A 121 0.65 11.12 -1.63
CA SER A 121 0.42 10.44 -2.92
C SER A 121 1.57 9.51 -3.28
N LEU A 122 2.81 9.94 -3.04
CA LEU A 122 4.02 9.15 -3.31
C LEU A 122 4.21 8.00 -2.30
N ASN A 123 3.74 8.16 -1.06
CA ASN A 123 3.81 7.10 -0.05
C ASN A 123 2.73 6.02 -0.20
N GLN A 124 1.67 6.25 -0.98
CA GLN A 124 0.49 5.38 -1.00
C GLN A 124 0.77 3.96 -1.57
N GLU A 125 1.82 3.80 -2.38
CA GLU A 125 2.25 2.51 -2.94
C GLU A 125 3.07 1.65 -1.93
N LEU A 126 3.85 2.26 -1.02
CA LEU A 126 4.63 1.53 -0.01
C LEU A 126 3.79 0.84 1.08
N TRP A 127 2.54 1.28 1.30
CA TRP A 127 1.67 0.69 2.32
C TRP A 127 1.16 -0.71 1.95
N GLN A 128 1.25 -1.11 0.69
CA GLN A 128 0.73 -2.42 0.26
C GLN A 128 1.59 -3.59 0.79
N GLU A 129 2.89 -3.38 1.00
CA GLU A 129 3.82 -4.46 1.38
C GLU A 129 3.92 -4.73 2.89
N ARG A 130 3.45 -3.81 3.75
CA ARG A 130 3.61 -3.86 5.22
C ARG A 130 2.33 -4.30 5.91
N SER A 131 2.38 -5.15 6.93
CA SER A 131 1.16 -5.51 7.71
C SER A 131 0.49 -4.29 8.35
N ILE A 132 -0.83 -4.34 8.59
CA ILE A 132 -1.55 -3.23 9.25
C ILE A 132 -1.01 -2.93 10.66
N VAL A 133 -0.56 -3.96 11.39
CA VAL A 133 0.03 -3.81 12.73
C VAL A 133 1.35 -3.04 12.65
N GLU A 134 2.21 -3.40 11.69
CA GLU A 134 3.48 -2.71 11.46
C GLU A 134 3.26 -1.26 11.02
N ALA A 135 2.31 -1.05 10.12
CA ALA A 135 1.85 0.26 9.68
C ALA A 135 1.44 1.17 10.86
N LEU A 136 0.60 0.65 11.76
CA LEU A 136 0.15 1.39 12.95
C LEU A 136 1.28 1.64 13.96
N ARG A 137 2.21 0.69 14.12
CA ARG A 137 3.38 0.84 14.98
C ARG A 137 4.28 1.97 14.48
N LEU A 138 4.62 1.98 13.19
CA LEU A 138 5.44 3.02 12.58
C LEU A 138 4.79 4.41 12.71
N GLU A 139 3.47 4.50 12.54
CA GLU A 139 2.74 5.75 12.72
C GLU A 139 2.77 6.22 14.18
N GLY A 140 2.62 5.30 15.14
CA GLY A 140 2.78 5.58 16.57
C GLY A 140 4.19 6.10 16.90
N ASP A 141 5.23 5.41 16.44
CA ASP A 141 6.62 5.80 16.64
C ASP A 141 6.92 7.19 16.04
N ARG A 142 6.35 7.48 14.85
CA ARG A 142 6.46 8.78 14.19
C ARG A 142 5.88 9.90 15.05
N ILE A 143 4.70 9.68 15.63
CA ILE A 143 4.07 10.65 16.55
C ILE A 143 4.89 10.79 17.84
N GLY A 144 5.38 9.67 18.39
CA GLY A 144 6.20 9.65 19.60
C GLY A 144 7.49 10.47 19.48
N ARG A 145 8.14 10.44 18.30
CA ARG A 145 9.35 11.24 18.02
C ARG A 145 9.12 12.75 18.07
N LEU A 146 7.89 13.24 17.95
CA LEU A 146 7.56 14.66 18.09
C LEU A 146 7.62 15.15 19.56
N GLY A 147 7.82 14.25 20.52
CA GLY A 147 8.18 14.56 21.91
C GLY A 147 7.05 15.09 22.79
N ARG A 148 5.81 15.11 22.31
CA ARG A 148 4.65 15.66 23.06
C ARG A 148 3.72 14.60 23.66
N VAL A 149 3.70 13.39 23.08
CA VAL A 149 2.77 12.31 23.45
C VAL A 149 3.47 10.96 23.24
N ASN A 150 3.36 10.05 24.20
CA ASN A 150 3.83 8.68 24.04
C ASN A 150 2.75 7.84 23.36
N VAL A 151 3.05 7.22 22.21
CA VAL A 151 2.11 6.35 21.48
C VAL A 151 2.64 4.93 21.49
N THR A 152 1.85 4.00 22.00
CA THR A 152 2.23 2.58 22.08
C THR A 152 1.29 1.73 21.24
N MET A 153 1.85 0.83 20.43
CA MET A 153 1.08 -0.16 19.65
C MET A 153 1.23 -1.55 20.27
N HIS A 154 0.09 -2.18 20.58
CA HIS A 154 -0.01 -3.53 21.11
C HIS A 154 -0.81 -4.42 20.17
N GLU A 155 -0.29 -5.60 19.88
CA GLU A 155 -1.04 -6.67 19.22
C GLU A 155 -1.50 -7.66 20.29
N ASP A 156 -2.81 -7.79 20.47
CA ASP A 156 -3.39 -8.68 21.47
C ASP A 156 -3.82 -10.00 20.81
N GLY A 157 -3.03 -11.05 21.04
CA GLY A 157 -3.23 -12.35 20.42
C GLY A 157 -2.90 -12.33 18.93
N HIS A 158 -3.90 -12.54 18.08
CA HIS A 158 -3.76 -12.53 16.62
C HIS A 158 -4.54 -11.34 16.04
N ALA A 159 -3.89 -10.55 15.20
CA ALA A 159 -4.55 -9.54 14.38
C ALA A 159 -4.56 -9.98 12.91
N ALA A 160 -5.73 -10.33 12.39
CA ALA A 160 -5.86 -10.74 10.99
C ALA A 160 -5.54 -9.58 10.03
N GLU A 161 -4.84 -9.88 8.94
CA GLU A 161 -4.55 -8.88 7.91
C GLU A 161 -5.80 -8.67 7.03
N PRO A 162 -6.36 -7.45 6.97
CA PRO A 162 -7.51 -7.16 6.14
C PRO A 162 -7.11 -7.06 4.66
N ASN A 163 -8.08 -7.12 3.75
CA ASN A 163 -7.82 -6.84 2.32
C ASN A 163 -7.32 -5.39 2.12
N ALA A 164 -6.69 -5.12 0.98
CA ALA A 164 -6.02 -3.84 0.71
C ALA A 164 -6.94 -2.62 0.90
N ASP A 165 -8.18 -2.68 0.42
CA ASP A 165 -9.14 -1.56 0.52
C ASP A 165 -9.53 -1.28 1.98
N THR A 166 -9.87 -2.34 2.71
CA THR A 166 -10.24 -2.27 4.14
C THR A 166 -9.06 -1.78 4.97
N LYS A 167 -7.84 -2.27 4.68
CA LYS A 167 -6.59 -1.87 5.32
C LYS A 167 -6.33 -0.37 5.20
N ILE A 168 -6.46 0.17 3.98
CA ILE A 168 -6.25 1.60 3.72
C ILE A 168 -7.26 2.43 4.53
N ILE A 169 -8.54 2.05 4.52
CA ILE A 169 -9.60 2.81 5.19
C ILE A 169 -9.45 2.73 6.72
N LEU A 170 -9.15 1.57 7.28
CA LEU A 170 -8.88 1.42 8.71
C LEU A 170 -7.67 2.24 9.14
N PHE A 171 -6.57 2.16 8.40
CA PHE A 171 -5.37 2.94 8.70
C PHE A 171 -5.65 4.45 8.68
N ARG A 172 -6.32 4.94 7.62
CA ARG A 172 -6.70 6.37 7.52
C ARG A 172 -7.65 6.81 8.63
N THR A 173 -8.54 5.91 9.07
CA THR A 173 -9.45 6.18 10.18
C THR A 173 -8.68 6.30 11.50
N VAL A 174 -7.72 5.41 11.75
CA VAL A 174 -6.84 5.49 12.94
C VAL A 174 -6.00 6.77 12.90
N GLN A 175 -5.43 7.16 11.75
CA GLN A 175 -4.71 8.43 11.63
C GLN A 175 -5.57 9.64 12.02
N GLU A 176 -6.83 9.68 11.58
CA GLU A 176 -7.76 10.74 11.94
C GLU A 176 -8.05 10.75 13.45
N VAL A 177 -8.25 9.58 14.06
CA VAL A 177 -8.44 9.45 15.52
C VAL A 177 -7.21 9.95 16.29
N LEU A 178 -6.01 9.55 15.87
CA LEU A 178 -4.75 10.01 16.49
C LEU A 178 -4.59 11.53 16.36
N ASN A 179 -4.90 12.09 15.20
CA ASN A 179 -4.82 13.54 14.97
C ASN A 179 -5.83 14.30 15.83
N ASN A 180 -7.05 13.77 15.99
CA ASN A 180 -8.06 14.33 16.88
C ASN A 180 -7.61 14.32 18.34
N ALA A 181 -6.98 13.23 18.79
CA ALA A 181 -6.38 13.18 20.12
C ALA A 181 -5.28 14.26 20.27
N LEU A 182 -4.35 14.37 19.32
CA LEU A 182 -3.26 15.36 19.37
C LEU A 182 -3.76 16.82 19.38
N ARG A 183 -4.82 17.12 18.62
CA ARG A 183 -5.37 18.49 18.50
C ARG A 183 -6.24 18.90 19.66
N HIS A 184 -7.04 17.97 20.20
CA HIS A 184 -8.16 18.32 21.08
C HIS A 184 -8.02 17.78 22.50
N SER A 185 -7.38 16.63 22.70
CA SER A 185 -7.44 15.92 24.00
C SER A 185 -6.48 16.48 25.05
N GLY A 186 -5.31 17.00 24.64
CA GLY A 186 -4.22 17.29 25.57
C GLY A 186 -3.61 16.04 26.23
N ALA A 187 -3.82 14.86 25.63
CA ALA A 187 -3.29 13.59 26.12
C ALA A 187 -1.76 13.58 26.15
N THR A 188 -1.21 12.83 27.10
CA THR A 188 0.22 12.55 27.24
C THR A 188 0.57 11.12 26.81
N ALA A 189 -0.42 10.24 26.74
CA ALA A 189 -0.27 8.87 26.30
C ALA A 189 -1.46 8.44 25.42
N ILE A 190 -1.15 7.68 24.36
CA ILE A 190 -2.14 7.07 23.46
C ILE A 190 -1.77 5.60 23.28
N GLY A 191 -2.74 4.70 23.47
CA GLY A 191 -2.61 3.27 23.24
C GLY A 191 -3.38 2.84 22.00
N ILE A 192 -2.74 2.11 21.10
CA ILE A 192 -3.37 1.42 19.97
C ILE A 192 -3.31 -0.08 20.26
N THR A 193 -4.45 -0.77 20.15
CA THR A 193 -4.54 -2.23 20.31
C THR A 193 -5.20 -2.82 19.07
N ALA A 194 -4.60 -3.84 18.46
CA ALA A 194 -5.20 -4.61 17.38
C ALA A 194 -5.36 -6.09 17.76
N TRP A 195 -6.49 -6.70 17.39
CA TRP A 195 -6.79 -8.11 17.69
C TRP A 195 -7.90 -8.66 16.80
N GLY A 196 -8.07 -9.99 16.79
CA GLY A 196 -9.19 -10.70 16.19
C GLY A 196 -9.04 -11.05 14.71
N ASP A 197 -9.92 -11.96 14.28
CA ASP A 197 -10.20 -12.29 12.88
C ASP A 197 -11.74 -12.36 12.70
N PRO A 198 -12.38 -11.39 12.05
CA PRO A 198 -11.77 -10.25 11.36
C PRO A 198 -11.18 -9.20 12.31
N LEU A 199 -10.22 -8.40 11.80
CA LEU A 199 -9.46 -7.41 12.56
C LEU A 199 -10.36 -6.42 13.33
N SER A 200 -10.01 -6.15 14.58
CA SER A 200 -10.55 -5.07 15.41
C SER A 200 -9.42 -4.18 15.89
N ILE A 201 -9.68 -2.87 15.99
CA ILE A 201 -8.69 -1.88 16.42
C ILE A 201 -9.30 -0.99 17.51
N ARG A 202 -8.58 -0.79 18.60
CA ARG A 202 -8.92 0.20 19.63
C ARG A 202 -7.84 1.26 19.72
N VAL A 203 -8.25 2.51 19.81
CA VAL A 203 -7.37 3.65 20.07
C VAL A 203 -7.86 4.36 21.33
N THR A 204 -7.01 4.46 22.33
CA THR A 204 -7.31 5.07 23.64
C THR A 204 -6.36 6.24 23.89
N ASP A 205 -6.87 7.35 24.40
CA ASP A 205 -6.05 8.46 24.89
C ASP A 205 -6.38 8.76 26.36
N ASN A 206 -5.41 9.30 27.08
CA ASN A 206 -5.58 9.72 28.49
C ASN A 206 -5.88 11.22 28.65
N GLY A 207 -6.43 11.86 27.62
CA GLY A 207 -6.65 13.30 27.62
C GLY A 207 -7.88 13.73 28.42
N LYS A 208 -8.31 14.96 28.16
CA LYS A 208 -9.41 15.60 28.91
C LYS A 208 -10.79 14.98 28.67
N GLY A 209 -10.95 14.14 27.64
CA GLY A 209 -12.25 13.61 27.22
C GLY A 209 -13.28 14.70 26.91
N PHE A 210 -14.54 14.32 26.72
CA PHE A 210 -15.65 15.26 26.57
C PHE A 210 -16.98 14.59 26.88
N ASP A 211 -18.01 15.39 27.16
CA ASP A 211 -19.37 14.90 27.34
C ASP A 211 -20.10 14.84 26.00
N ARG A 212 -20.44 13.62 25.55
CA ARG A 212 -21.12 13.37 24.28
C ARG A 212 -22.51 14.02 24.22
N GLY A 213 -23.16 14.25 25.37
CA GLY A 213 -24.48 14.87 25.43
C GLY A 213 -24.50 16.38 25.15
N THR A 214 -23.36 17.07 25.30
CA THR A 214 -23.25 18.53 25.14
C THR A 214 -22.56 18.96 23.85
N THR A 215 -21.74 18.08 23.26
CA THR A 215 -21.12 18.30 21.95
C THR A 215 -22.05 17.83 20.82
N LYS A 216 -22.58 18.76 20.02
CA LYS A 216 -23.19 18.41 18.72
C LYS A 216 -22.18 17.60 17.92
N ASN A 217 -22.57 16.45 17.38
CA ASN A 217 -21.73 15.59 16.53
C ASN A 217 -20.99 16.43 15.49
N GLY A 218 -19.73 16.77 15.77
CA GLY A 218 -18.89 17.52 14.82
C GLY A 218 -18.67 16.69 13.56
N GLY A 219 -18.49 17.35 12.41
CA GLY A 219 -18.34 16.67 11.11
C GLY A 219 -17.26 15.57 11.09
N GLY A 220 -16.22 15.69 11.93
CA GLY A 220 -15.16 14.68 12.07
C GLY A 220 -15.63 13.35 12.68
N LEU A 221 -16.52 13.38 13.68
CA LEU A 221 -17.07 12.16 14.32
C LEU A 221 -17.93 11.37 13.33
N LEU A 222 -18.79 12.08 12.58
CA LEU A 222 -19.67 11.47 11.58
C LEU A 222 -18.87 10.88 10.41
N ASN A 223 -17.79 11.54 10.01
CA ASN A 223 -16.90 11.05 8.95
C ASN A 223 -16.19 9.75 9.34
N ILE A 224 -15.73 9.61 10.60
CA ILE A 224 -15.14 8.35 11.11
C ILE A 224 -16.16 7.20 11.04
N ILE A 225 -17.39 7.45 11.49
CA ILE A 225 -18.47 6.45 11.48
C ILE A 225 -18.80 6.04 10.04
N ASN A 226 -19.05 7.00 9.15
CA ASN A 226 -19.41 6.72 7.76
C ASN A 226 -18.32 5.94 7.00
N ARG A 227 -17.04 6.24 7.25
CA ARG A 227 -15.91 5.50 6.64
C ARG A 227 -15.85 4.06 7.11
N CYS A 228 -16.14 3.79 8.38
CA CYS A 228 -16.17 2.43 8.89
C CYS A 228 -17.36 1.64 8.34
N GLU A 229 -18.54 2.26 8.27
CA GLU A 229 -19.73 1.61 7.70
C GLU A 229 -19.52 1.23 6.22
N LEU A 230 -18.78 2.04 5.45
CA LEU A 230 -18.43 1.75 4.04
C LEU A 230 -17.70 0.41 3.86
N ILE A 231 -16.90 0.01 4.86
CA ILE A 231 -16.10 -1.23 4.83
C ILE A 231 -16.73 -2.35 5.67
N GLY A 232 -17.97 -2.18 6.13
CA GLY A 232 -18.66 -3.16 6.98
C GLY A 232 -18.10 -3.23 8.41
N TYR A 233 -17.71 -2.08 8.98
CA TYR A 233 -17.24 -1.93 10.35
C TYR A 233 -18.10 -0.94 11.13
N HIS A 234 -18.25 -1.21 12.42
CA HIS A 234 -18.79 -0.25 13.38
C HIS A 234 -17.66 0.52 14.05
N ALA A 235 -17.83 1.85 14.13
CA ALA A 235 -16.98 2.72 14.94
C ALA A 235 -17.75 3.15 16.19
N THR A 236 -17.28 2.72 17.36
CA THR A 236 -17.82 3.15 18.64
C THR A 236 -16.82 4.06 19.33
N LEU A 237 -17.31 5.11 19.96
CA LEU A 237 -16.50 5.99 20.80
C LEU A 237 -17.07 5.97 22.21
N ASP A 238 -16.21 5.79 23.19
CA ASP A 238 -16.49 6.05 24.59
C ASP A 238 -15.64 7.24 25.04
N ALA A 239 -16.26 8.26 25.61
CA ALA A 239 -15.58 9.45 26.08
C ALA A 239 -16.31 10.00 27.30
N GLN A 240 -15.54 10.35 28.33
CA GLN A 240 -16.04 11.00 29.54
C GLN A 240 -15.11 12.13 29.94
N PRO A 241 -15.63 13.28 30.41
CA PRO A 241 -14.79 14.35 30.94
C PRO A 241 -13.80 13.84 31.99
N GLY A 242 -12.52 14.14 31.80
CA GLY A 242 -11.41 13.74 32.67
C GLY A 242 -10.91 12.29 32.53
N LYS A 243 -11.49 11.47 31.63
CA LYS A 243 -11.09 10.06 31.45
C LYS A 243 -10.57 9.73 30.04
N GLY A 244 -10.34 10.74 29.21
CA GLY A 244 -9.89 10.56 27.84
C GLY A 244 -10.97 10.06 26.89
N CYS A 245 -10.53 9.53 25.74
CA CYS A 245 -11.41 8.94 24.74
C CYS A 245 -10.93 7.53 24.34
N SER A 246 -11.87 6.68 23.96
CA SER A 246 -11.62 5.32 23.46
C SER A 246 -12.46 5.07 22.22
N TRP A 247 -11.82 5.02 21.07
CA TRP A 247 -12.42 4.56 19.81
C TRP A 247 -12.20 3.07 19.65
N THR A 248 -13.25 2.33 19.33
CA THR A 248 -13.18 0.91 18.99
C THR A 248 -13.83 0.68 17.62
N LEU A 249 -13.04 0.15 16.69
CA LEU A 249 -13.40 -0.21 15.33
C LEU A 249 -13.53 -1.74 15.27
N THR A 250 -14.71 -2.25 14.96
CA THR A 250 -15.00 -3.69 14.93
C THR A 250 -15.76 -4.06 13.66
N PRO A 251 -15.51 -5.23 13.06
CA PRO A 251 -16.27 -5.68 11.91
C PRO A 251 -17.75 -5.86 12.28
N HIS A 252 -18.65 -5.71 11.32
CA HIS A 252 -20.03 -6.14 11.50
C HIS A 252 -20.05 -7.62 11.86
N ALA A 253 -20.95 -8.02 12.75
CA ALA A 253 -21.17 -9.43 13.01
C ALA A 253 -21.47 -10.10 11.66
N ARG A 254 -20.69 -11.13 11.29
CA ARG A 254 -21.05 -11.97 10.16
C ARG A 254 -22.45 -12.50 10.44
N ASP A 255 -23.43 -12.13 9.62
CA ASP A 255 -24.67 -12.88 9.55
C ASP A 255 -24.26 -14.34 9.37
N LYS A 256 -24.59 -15.18 10.35
CA LYS A 256 -24.41 -16.61 10.22
C LYS A 256 -25.20 -17.00 8.98
N ALA A 257 -24.49 -17.38 7.91
CA ALA A 257 -25.13 -18.06 6.80
C ALA A 257 -26.00 -19.18 7.39
N PRO A 258 -27.27 -19.30 7.01
CA PRO A 258 -28.12 -20.36 7.55
C PRO A 258 -27.42 -21.69 7.29
N ASP A 259 -27.31 -22.51 8.34
CA ASP A 259 -26.82 -23.87 8.26
C ASP A 259 -27.41 -24.50 7.00
N ARG A 260 -26.54 -24.95 6.10
CA ARG A 260 -26.96 -25.91 5.08
C ARG A 260 -27.34 -27.17 5.83
N VAL A 261 -28.63 -27.24 6.16
CA VAL A 261 -29.33 -28.46 6.57
C VAL A 261 -29.00 -29.53 5.54
N GLY A 262 -28.64 -30.71 6.04
CA GLY A 262 -28.13 -31.82 5.27
C GLY A 262 -29.01 -32.27 4.11
N GLY A 263 -28.33 -32.95 3.19
CA GLY A 263 -28.85 -33.71 2.07
C GLY A 263 -27.70 -34.45 1.42
#